data_AF-A0A0Q6RT95-F1
#
_entry.id   AF-A0A0Q6RT95-F1
#
_cell.length_a   1.000
_cell.length_b   1.000
_cell.length_c   1.000
_cell.angle_alpha   90.00
_cell.angle_beta   90.00
_cell.angle_gamma   90.00
#
_symmetry.space_group_name_H-M   'P 1'
#
loop_
_entity.id
_entity.type
_entity.pdbx_description
1 polymer ?
#
loop_
_entity_poly.entity_id
_entity_poly.type
_entity_poly.pdbx_seq_one_letter_code
_entity_poly.pdbx_strand_id
1 'polypeptide(L)'
;MADFDLPFADSGERRFPTTDEQANGFGCGPASLPLFNGMFWAIQAEIGAVINSAGISQSNASMTQLLQAIQALIAAATGNADTSAYLLTAQARARLPIFPEVLNTNGHFGVTSPATGQVRIPAGVSFQHRGIFPLTTVQTDFATDASKTYHIRWNPTDGFTLKDLANNVYNPAVVAETDSRFDSTYDDMLVARVITNSSNVPTITNLVNKDRLTNLILDIQTLTRVTTSIGNWVVAYTSIPINWARTPKATGHMARVGYSTVLLKVPEEPALVLAGSATDNTGTATAGVTRYNFSPIGTIDTNETTPTSRTFSIQLSATLIA
;
A
#
# COMPACT_ATOMS: atom_id res chain seq x y z
N MET A 1 4.50 38.48 -22.85
CA MET A 1 5.83 38.84 -23.39
C MET A 1 5.67 39.04 -24.87
N ALA A 2 6.06 40.22 -25.33
CA ALA A 2 6.14 40.62 -26.74
C ALA A 2 4.78 40.78 -27.46
N ASP A 3 4.17 41.96 -27.49
CA ASP A 3 4.57 42.97 -28.48
C ASP A 3 6.02 43.46 -28.32
N PHE A 4 6.94 42.60 -28.75
CA PHE A 4 8.22 42.97 -29.33
C PHE A 4 7.86 42.93 -30.82
N ASP A 5 7.04 43.89 -31.27
CA ASP A 5 7.09 44.40 -32.64
C ASP A 5 8.44 45.08 -32.80
N LEU A 6 9.47 44.26 -32.69
CA LEU A 6 10.69 44.47 -33.40
C LEU A 6 10.21 44.50 -34.83
N PRO A 7 10.32 45.63 -35.55
CA PRO A 7 9.79 45.73 -36.91
C PRO A 7 10.34 44.67 -37.88
N PHE A 8 11.34 43.89 -37.44
CA PHE A 8 11.83 42.71 -38.13
C PHE A 8 11.02 41.41 -37.90
N ALA A 9 10.32 41.22 -36.78
CA ALA A 9 9.72 39.93 -36.42
C ALA A 9 8.24 39.77 -36.84
N ASP A 10 7.43 40.84 -36.89
CA ASP A 10 5.99 40.73 -37.16
C ASP A 10 5.65 40.67 -38.67
N SER A 11 6.36 41.42 -39.52
CA SER A 11 6.08 41.51 -40.96
C SER A 11 7.23 41.10 -41.88
N GLY A 12 8.34 40.58 -41.34
CA GLY A 12 9.52 40.16 -42.10
C GLY A 12 9.45 38.74 -42.66
N GLU A 13 10.31 38.43 -43.64
CA GLU A 13 10.55 37.04 -44.07
C GLU A 13 11.01 36.22 -42.85
N ARG A 14 10.42 35.03 -42.68
CA ARG A 14 10.72 34.11 -41.57
C ARG A 14 11.21 32.79 -42.15
N ARG A 15 12.27 32.23 -41.58
CA ARG A 15 12.67 30.85 -41.83
C ARG A 15 13.01 30.14 -40.53
N PHE A 16 12.83 28.84 -40.50
CA PHE A 16 13.28 28.00 -39.41
C PHE A 16 14.72 27.51 -39.67
N PRO A 17 15.44 27.08 -38.62
CA PRO A 17 16.77 26.48 -38.78
C PRO A 17 16.69 25.24 -39.68
N THR A 18 17.62 25.09 -40.62
CA THR A 18 17.77 23.87 -41.41
C THR A 18 18.32 22.73 -40.54
N THR A 19 18.21 21.48 -41.01
CA THR A 19 18.81 20.32 -40.31
C THR A 19 20.30 20.50 -40.05
N ASP A 20 21.05 21.09 -41.00
CA ASP A 20 22.48 21.33 -40.86
C ASP A 20 22.79 22.41 -39.82
N GLU A 21 22.00 23.48 -39.76
CA GLU A 21 22.14 24.55 -38.75
C GLU A 21 21.79 24.05 -37.34
N GLN A 22 20.83 23.14 -37.23
CA GLN A 22 20.49 22.48 -35.96
C GLN A 22 21.62 21.57 -35.48
N ALA A 23 22.28 20.85 -36.40
CA ALA A 23 23.33 19.89 -36.07
C ALA A 23 24.68 20.55 -35.79
N ASN A 24 25.04 21.59 -36.54
CA ASN A 24 26.39 22.16 -36.56
C ASN A 24 26.47 23.61 -36.04
N GLY A 25 25.34 24.19 -35.65
CA GLY A 25 25.24 25.60 -35.30
C GLY A 25 25.27 26.52 -36.53
N PHE A 26 25.31 27.83 -36.29
CA PHE A 26 25.37 28.81 -37.37
C PHE A 26 26.78 28.87 -37.96
N GLY A 27 26.88 28.84 -39.29
CA GLY A 27 28.14 29.04 -40.00
C GLY A 27 28.76 30.40 -39.66
N CYS A 28 30.09 30.50 -39.74
CA CYS A 28 30.81 31.76 -39.54
C CYS A 28 30.36 32.80 -40.58
N GLY A 29 29.65 33.85 -40.15
CA GLY A 29 29.12 34.88 -41.03
C GLY A 29 28.05 35.75 -40.35
N PRO A 30 27.49 36.75 -41.06
CA PRO A 30 26.39 37.54 -40.53
C PRO A 30 25.16 36.66 -40.28
N ALA A 31 24.51 36.86 -39.14
CA ALA A 31 23.28 36.14 -38.80
C ALA A 31 22.18 36.43 -39.84
N SER A 32 21.51 35.38 -40.31
CA SER A 32 20.39 35.51 -41.22
C SER A 32 19.22 36.20 -40.52
N LEU A 33 18.84 37.40 -40.97
CA LEU A 33 17.73 38.15 -40.40
C LEU A 33 16.42 37.32 -40.42
N PRO A 34 16.04 36.63 -41.51
CA PRO A 34 14.84 35.79 -41.51
C PRO A 34 14.85 34.64 -40.49
N LEU A 35 16.04 34.10 -40.18
CA LEU A 35 16.20 33.05 -39.19
C LEU A 35 16.01 33.58 -37.77
N PHE A 36 16.64 34.72 -37.48
CA PHE A 36 16.48 35.40 -36.20
C PHE A 36 15.01 35.74 -35.94
N ASN A 37 14.33 36.29 -36.96
CA ASN A 37 12.89 36.58 -36.91
C ASN A 37 12.07 35.32 -36.63
N GLY A 38 12.33 34.22 -37.35
CA GLY A 38 11.63 32.95 -37.17
C GLY A 38 11.80 32.37 -35.77
N MET A 39 13.00 32.41 -35.20
CA MET A 39 13.28 31.90 -33.85
C MET A 39 12.56 32.72 -32.77
N PHE A 40 12.61 34.05 -32.84
CA PHE A 40 11.93 34.91 -31.86
C PHE A 40 10.41 34.79 -31.98
N TRP A 41 9.88 34.75 -33.20
CA TRP A 41 8.45 34.53 -33.42
C TRP A 41 8.00 33.20 -32.80
N ALA A 42 8.74 32.11 -32.99
CA ALA A 42 8.38 30.81 -32.42
C ALA A 42 8.32 30.84 -30.89
N ILE A 43 9.33 31.43 -30.23
CA ILE A 43 9.36 31.56 -28.77
C ILE A 43 8.17 32.40 -28.27
N GLN A 44 7.88 33.52 -28.95
CA GLN A 44 6.76 34.39 -28.58
C GLN A 44 5.42 33.71 -28.79
N ALA A 45 5.24 32.98 -29.89
CA ALA A 45 4.01 32.25 -30.20
C ALA A 45 3.73 31.18 -29.14
N GLU A 46 4.73 30.39 -28.74
CA GLU A 46 4.60 29.38 -27.69
C GLU A 46 4.26 30.00 -26.33
N ILE A 47 4.98 31.06 -25.92
CA ILE A 47 4.71 31.77 -24.67
C ILE A 47 3.31 32.41 -24.69
N GLY A 48 2.93 33.03 -25.80
CA GLY A 48 1.63 33.65 -26.01
C GLY A 48 0.50 32.64 -25.96
N ALA A 49 0.67 31.45 -26.53
CA ALA A 49 -0.30 30.36 -26.47
C ALA A 49 -0.57 29.93 -25.02
N VAL A 50 0.48 29.77 -24.20
CA VAL A 50 0.34 29.43 -22.77
C VAL A 50 -0.43 30.52 -22.02
N ILE A 51 -0.06 31.79 -22.22
CA ILE A 51 -0.71 32.94 -21.56
C ILE A 51 -2.19 33.05 -21.95
N ASN A 52 -2.49 32.92 -23.25
CA ASN A 52 -3.87 32.96 -23.75
C ASN A 52 -4.69 31.78 -23.23
N SER A 53 -4.10 30.58 -23.14
CA SER A 53 -4.78 29.40 -22.60
C SER A 53 -5.17 29.56 -21.12
N ALA A 54 -4.39 30.35 -20.38
CA ALA A 54 -4.67 30.70 -19.00
C ALA A 54 -5.72 31.83 -18.85
N GLY A 55 -6.25 32.36 -19.95
CA GLY A 55 -7.21 33.48 -19.94
C GLY A 55 -6.60 34.83 -19.53
N ILE A 56 -5.27 34.94 -19.51
CA ILE A 56 -4.57 36.17 -19.14
C ILE A 56 -4.34 36.99 -20.41
N SER A 57 -4.75 38.27 -20.40
CA SER A 57 -4.41 39.18 -21.48
C SER A 57 -2.91 39.50 -21.47
N GLN A 58 -2.27 39.40 -22.63
CA GLN A 58 -0.85 39.72 -22.77
C GLN A 58 -0.59 41.21 -22.46
N SER A 59 0.50 41.51 -21.76
CA SER A 59 0.85 42.86 -21.31
C SER A 59 2.37 43.05 -21.27
N ASN A 60 2.83 44.19 -21.75
CA ASN A 60 4.24 44.58 -21.71
C ASN A 60 4.68 45.14 -20.35
N ALA A 61 3.74 45.39 -19.45
CA ALA A 61 4.04 45.93 -18.12
C ALA A 61 4.48 44.85 -17.11
N SER A 62 4.33 43.55 -17.44
CA SER A 62 4.61 42.44 -16.52
C SER A 62 5.56 41.42 -17.14
N MET A 63 6.74 41.26 -16.54
CA MET A 63 7.72 40.24 -16.93
C MET A 63 7.42 38.85 -16.34
N THR A 64 6.35 38.72 -15.55
CA THR A 64 5.98 37.48 -14.86
C THR A 64 4.75 36.79 -15.45
N GLN A 65 4.23 37.23 -16.60
CA GLN A 65 2.98 36.70 -17.17
C GLN A 65 3.02 35.21 -17.49
N LEU A 66 4.15 34.69 -17.97
CA LEU A 66 4.29 33.25 -18.23
C LEU A 66 4.17 32.45 -16.93
N LEU A 67 4.82 32.91 -15.86
CA LEU A 67 4.71 32.30 -14.53
C LEU A 67 3.26 32.36 -14.02
N GLN A 68 2.60 33.52 -14.13
CA GLN A 68 1.20 33.71 -13.75
C GLN A 68 0.26 32.79 -14.54
N ALA A 69 0.49 32.61 -15.83
CA ALA A 69 -0.29 31.73 -16.69
C ALA A 69 -0.15 30.26 -16.29
N ILE A 70 1.08 29.81 -16.04
CA ILE A 70 1.34 28.45 -15.54
C ILE A 70 0.65 28.24 -14.19
N GLN A 71 0.77 29.20 -13.27
CA GLN A 71 0.11 29.14 -11.97
C GLN A 71 -1.42 29.08 -12.10
N ALA A 72 -2.02 29.89 -12.98
CA ALA A 72 -3.46 29.91 -13.22
C ALA A 72 -3.97 28.58 -13.83
N LEU A 73 -3.24 27.98 -14.77
CA LEU A 73 -3.58 26.68 -15.33
C LEU A 73 -3.49 25.56 -14.29
N ILE A 74 -2.46 25.58 -13.44
CA ILE A 74 -2.35 24.64 -12.32
C ILE A 74 -3.50 24.86 -11.33
N ALA A 75 -3.80 26.11 -10.98
CA ALA A 75 -4.86 26.47 -10.07
C ALA A 75 -6.24 26.03 -10.60
N ALA A 76 -6.52 26.20 -11.90
CA ALA A 76 -7.73 25.71 -12.55
C ALA A 76 -7.85 24.18 -12.49
N ALA A 77 -6.73 23.47 -12.63
CA ALA A 77 -6.69 22.01 -12.55
C ALA A 77 -6.78 21.47 -11.11
N THR A 78 -6.44 22.28 -10.09
CA THR A 78 -6.27 21.84 -8.69
C THR A 78 -7.16 22.55 -7.67
N GLY A 79 -7.97 23.53 -8.08
CA GLY A 79 -8.98 24.20 -7.23
C GLY A 79 -8.55 25.50 -6.54
N ASN A 80 -7.70 26.32 -7.15
CA ASN A 80 -7.30 27.66 -6.66
C ASN A 80 -6.64 27.70 -5.26
N ALA A 81 -6.07 26.60 -4.78
CA ALA A 81 -5.28 26.59 -3.56
C ALA A 81 -3.92 27.28 -3.77
N ASP A 82 -3.35 27.86 -2.70
CA ASP A 82 -2.02 28.44 -2.72
C ASP A 82 -0.97 27.41 -3.18
N THR A 83 -0.29 27.73 -4.28
CA THR A 83 0.71 26.85 -4.91
C THR A 83 1.94 26.61 -4.03
N SER A 84 2.18 27.47 -3.02
CA SER A 84 3.25 27.29 -2.04
C SER A 84 3.06 26.02 -1.19
N ALA A 85 1.82 25.52 -1.11
CA ALA A 85 1.46 24.30 -0.39
C ALA A 85 1.50 23.04 -1.27
N TYR A 86 1.82 23.14 -2.57
CA TYR A 86 1.88 21.97 -3.44
C TYR A 86 3.09 21.10 -3.10
N LEU A 87 2.83 19.81 -2.92
CA LEU A 87 3.86 18.80 -2.80
C LEU A 87 4.23 18.31 -4.20
N LEU A 88 5.49 18.41 -4.58
CA LEU A 88 6.01 17.73 -5.76
C LEU A 88 5.82 16.22 -5.58
N THR A 89 5.56 15.48 -6.66
CA THR A 89 5.38 14.02 -6.59
C THR A 89 6.56 13.32 -5.90
N ALA A 90 7.79 13.78 -6.14
CA ALA A 90 8.97 13.27 -5.44
C ALA A 90 8.94 13.53 -3.92
N GLN A 91 8.49 14.71 -3.49
CA GLN A 91 8.33 15.04 -2.07
C GLN A 91 7.19 14.24 -1.44
N ALA A 92 6.07 14.09 -2.15
CA ALA A 92 4.93 13.31 -1.70
C ALA A 92 5.29 11.83 -1.54
N ARG A 93 6.06 11.25 -2.49
CA ARG A 93 6.60 9.88 -2.39
C ARG A 93 7.54 9.68 -1.19
N ALA A 94 8.24 10.73 -0.76
CA ALA A 94 9.14 10.64 0.39
C ALA A 94 8.42 10.84 1.74
N ARG A 95 7.27 11.54 1.77
CA ARG A 95 6.69 12.08 3.01
C ARG A 95 5.31 11.56 3.38
N LEU A 96 4.50 11.09 2.42
CA LEU A 96 3.12 10.69 2.73
C LEU A 96 3.08 9.42 3.59
N PRO A 97 2.49 9.41 4.80
CA PRO A 97 2.49 8.26 5.70
C PRO A 97 1.42 7.23 5.29
N ILE A 98 1.43 6.82 4.03
CA ILE A 98 0.48 5.87 3.45
C ILE A 98 1.27 4.62 3.06
N PHE A 99 0.83 3.47 3.57
CA PHE A 99 1.45 2.19 3.23
C PHE A 99 1.22 1.83 1.76
N PRO A 100 2.14 1.08 1.14
CA PRO A 100 1.91 0.54 -0.19
C PRO A 100 0.68 -0.39 -0.23
N GLU A 101 -0.08 -0.33 -1.33
CA GLU A 101 -1.28 -1.13 -1.55
C GLU A 101 -1.25 -1.84 -2.91
N VAL A 102 -1.53 -3.15 -2.92
CA VAL A 102 -1.77 -3.92 -4.14
C VAL A 102 -3.21 -3.76 -4.59
N LEU A 103 -3.42 -3.39 -5.86
CA LEU A 103 -4.72 -2.95 -6.36
C LEU A 103 -5.65 -4.08 -6.82
N ASN A 104 -5.18 -5.33 -6.86
CA ASN A 104 -6.04 -6.45 -7.20
C ASN A 104 -6.98 -6.84 -6.03
N THR A 105 -8.00 -7.65 -6.34
CA THR A 105 -9.01 -8.10 -5.37
C THR A 105 -8.41 -8.85 -4.17
N ASN A 106 -7.34 -9.62 -4.41
CA ASN A 106 -6.72 -10.43 -3.37
C ASN A 106 -5.75 -9.63 -2.47
N GLY A 107 -5.38 -8.41 -2.89
CA GLY A 107 -4.45 -7.55 -2.18
C GLY A 107 -3.02 -8.07 -2.06
N HIS A 108 -2.61 -9.04 -2.88
CA HIS A 108 -1.26 -9.62 -2.83
C HIS A 108 -0.68 -9.83 -4.23
N PHE A 109 0.64 -9.99 -4.31
CA PHE A 109 1.35 -10.13 -5.60
C PHE A 109 1.13 -11.47 -6.31
N GLY A 110 0.78 -12.53 -5.59
CA GLY A 110 0.62 -13.86 -6.20
C GLY A 110 1.96 -14.46 -6.60
N VAL A 111 2.95 -14.36 -5.72
CA VAL A 111 4.27 -14.97 -5.85
C VAL A 111 4.12 -16.48 -6.00
N THR A 112 4.86 -17.06 -6.97
CA THR A 112 4.82 -18.49 -7.30
C THR A 112 6.23 -19.08 -7.38
N SER A 113 6.31 -20.40 -7.52
CA SER A 113 7.56 -21.14 -7.72
C SER A 113 7.50 -21.84 -9.08
N PRO A 114 8.22 -21.36 -10.11
CA PRO A 114 8.20 -22.00 -11.42
C PRO A 114 8.99 -23.30 -11.45
N ALA A 115 9.99 -23.44 -10.58
CA ALA A 115 10.84 -24.62 -10.45
C ALA A 115 11.42 -24.70 -9.03
N THR A 116 11.93 -25.88 -8.65
CA THR A 116 12.68 -26.06 -7.40
C THR A 116 13.82 -25.05 -7.29
N GLY A 117 13.99 -24.45 -6.12
CA GLY A 117 15.03 -23.46 -5.85
C GLY A 117 14.77 -22.08 -6.45
N GLN A 118 13.57 -21.80 -6.98
CA GLN A 118 13.26 -20.50 -7.56
C GLN A 118 11.91 -19.97 -7.07
N VAL A 119 11.84 -18.66 -6.84
CA VAL A 119 10.58 -17.93 -6.60
C VAL A 119 10.43 -16.79 -7.59
N ARG A 120 9.19 -16.52 -8.00
CA ARG A 120 8.83 -15.57 -9.04
C ARG A 120 7.82 -14.55 -8.56
N ILE A 121 8.15 -13.28 -8.77
CA ILE A 121 7.17 -12.18 -8.81
C ILE A 121 6.56 -12.18 -10.22
N PRO A 122 5.23 -12.29 -10.37
CA PRO A 122 4.60 -12.22 -11.68
C PRO A 122 4.68 -10.80 -12.26
N ALA A 123 4.65 -10.68 -13.60
CA ALA A 123 4.49 -9.39 -14.27
C ALA A 123 3.04 -8.91 -14.22
N GLY A 124 2.83 -7.61 -14.38
CA GLY A 124 1.50 -7.03 -14.60
C GLY A 124 0.65 -6.83 -13.35
N VAL A 125 1.21 -6.99 -12.15
CA VAL A 125 0.50 -6.69 -10.91
C VAL A 125 0.67 -5.22 -10.57
N SER A 126 -0.43 -4.49 -10.54
CA SER A 126 -0.44 -3.07 -10.18
C SER A 126 -0.54 -2.87 -8.67
N PHE A 127 0.25 -1.95 -8.15
CA PHE A 127 0.24 -1.50 -6.76
C PHE A 127 0.56 0.00 -6.70
N GLN A 128 0.20 0.65 -5.60
CA GLN A 128 0.50 2.06 -5.36
C GLN A 128 1.53 2.20 -4.25
N HIS A 129 2.59 2.95 -4.53
CA HIS A 129 3.50 3.44 -3.51
C HIS A 129 2.96 4.75 -2.95
N ARG A 130 2.83 4.83 -1.62
CA ARG A 130 2.40 6.03 -0.89
C ARG A 130 1.01 6.56 -1.32
N GLY A 131 0.15 5.68 -1.85
CA GLY A 131 -1.21 6.00 -2.32
C GLY A 131 -1.29 6.88 -3.57
N ILE A 132 -0.16 7.30 -4.16
CA ILE A 132 -0.15 8.28 -5.26
C ILE A 132 0.71 7.85 -6.45
N PHE A 133 1.60 6.88 -6.29
CA PHE A 133 2.55 6.50 -7.31
C PHE A 133 2.28 5.08 -7.80
N PRO A 134 1.56 4.92 -8.94
CA PRO A 134 1.26 3.61 -9.46
C PRO A 134 2.53 2.95 -10.02
N LEU A 135 2.67 1.68 -9.70
CA LEU A 135 3.75 0.82 -10.15
C LEU A 135 3.15 -0.50 -10.65
N THR A 136 3.78 -1.06 -11.67
CA THR A 136 3.42 -2.37 -12.22
C THR A 136 4.62 -3.26 -12.11
N THR A 137 4.42 -4.48 -11.61
CA THR A 137 5.50 -5.45 -11.53
C THR A 137 5.98 -5.87 -12.91
N VAL A 138 7.29 -6.09 -13.01
CA VAL A 138 7.91 -6.86 -14.08
C VAL A 138 8.24 -8.23 -13.51
N GLN A 139 8.17 -9.26 -14.35
CA GLN A 139 8.51 -10.61 -13.90
C GLN A 139 9.94 -10.61 -13.37
N THR A 140 10.11 -11.06 -12.13
CA THR A 140 11.41 -11.12 -11.46
C THR A 140 11.56 -12.46 -10.76
N ASP A 141 12.65 -13.15 -11.06
CA ASP A 141 12.96 -14.46 -10.49
C ASP A 141 14.12 -14.34 -9.50
N PHE A 142 13.99 -15.04 -8.37
CA PHE A 142 15.02 -15.13 -7.35
C PHE A 142 15.40 -16.59 -7.14
N ALA A 143 16.71 -16.85 -7.08
CA ALA A 143 17.23 -18.13 -6.62
C ALA A 143 17.08 -18.23 -5.10
N THR A 144 16.85 -19.43 -4.61
CA THR A 144 16.77 -19.76 -3.19
C THR A 144 17.71 -20.91 -2.89
N ASP A 145 18.23 -20.94 -1.68
CA ASP A 145 18.94 -22.10 -1.11
C ASP A 145 18.03 -22.97 -0.24
N ALA A 146 18.38 -24.25 -0.10
CA ALA A 146 17.64 -25.23 0.68
C ALA A 146 17.63 -24.93 2.19
N SER A 147 16.56 -25.33 2.88
CA SER A 147 16.40 -25.21 4.35
C SER A 147 16.50 -23.78 4.87
N LYS A 148 15.96 -22.81 4.14
CA LYS A 148 16.03 -21.38 4.47
C LYS A 148 14.64 -20.78 4.60
N THR A 149 14.58 -19.66 5.32
CA THR A 149 13.39 -18.80 5.37
C THR A 149 13.76 -17.44 4.80
N TYR A 150 13.01 -16.98 3.81
CA TYR A 150 13.22 -15.71 3.16
C TYR A 150 12.01 -14.79 3.28
N HIS A 151 12.29 -13.50 3.22
CA HIS A 151 11.32 -12.46 2.94
C HIS A 151 11.54 -11.93 1.53
N ILE A 152 10.47 -11.87 0.74
CA ILE A 152 10.45 -11.02 -0.45
C ILE A 152 10.02 -9.65 -0.01
N ARG A 153 10.83 -8.65 -0.35
CA ARG A 153 10.55 -7.25 -0.02
C ARG A 153 10.60 -6.39 -1.27
N TRP A 154 9.87 -5.29 -1.25
CA TRP A 154 9.95 -4.27 -2.27
C TRP A 154 10.22 -2.92 -1.62
N ASN A 155 11.15 -2.15 -2.18
CA ASN A 155 11.36 -0.76 -1.82
C ASN A 155 11.63 0.10 -3.07
N PRO A 156 11.41 1.42 -3.03
CA PRO A 156 11.52 2.27 -4.22
C PRO A 156 12.96 2.43 -4.74
N THR A 157 13.98 2.11 -3.92
CA THR A 157 15.40 2.24 -4.26
C THR A 157 15.93 1.00 -4.97
N ASP A 158 15.67 -0.18 -4.41
CA ASP A 158 16.23 -1.47 -4.84
C ASP A 158 15.24 -2.30 -5.66
N GLY A 159 13.96 -1.95 -5.66
CA GLY A 159 12.90 -2.78 -6.23
C GLY A 159 12.65 -4.04 -5.39
N PHE A 160 12.31 -5.15 -6.06
CA PHE A 160 12.09 -6.43 -5.39
C PHE A 160 13.41 -7.09 -5.00
N THR A 161 13.51 -7.56 -3.76
CA THR A 161 14.68 -8.26 -3.24
C THR A 161 14.25 -9.47 -2.42
N LEU A 162 15.08 -10.52 -2.46
CA LEU A 162 14.94 -11.69 -1.60
C LEU A 162 15.94 -11.56 -0.43
N LYS A 163 15.45 -11.66 0.81
CA LYS A 163 16.25 -11.50 2.03
C LYS A 163 16.20 -12.77 2.87
N ASP A 164 17.36 -13.40 3.11
CA ASP A 164 17.47 -14.55 4.02
C ASP A 164 17.30 -14.08 5.47
N LEU A 165 16.36 -14.68 6.20
CA LEU A 165 16.11 -14.38 7.61
C LEU A 165 17.32 -14.68 8.50
N ALA A 166 18.19 -15.61 8.10
CA ALA A 166 19.41 -15.95 8.83
C ALA A 166 20.61 -15.03 8.51
N ASN A 167 20.46 -14.09 7.57
CA ASN A 167 21.52 -13.17 7.21
C ASN A 167 21.68 -12.08 8.29
N ASN A 168 22.87 -11.95 8.88
CA ASN A 168 23.13 -11.00 9.97
C ASN A 168 23.09 -9.51 9.56
N VAL A 169 23.19 -9.19 8.28
CA VAL A 169 22.98 -7.81 7.79
C VAL A 169 21.48 -7.49 7.76
N TYR A 170 20.65 -8.47 7.39
CA TYR A 170 19.21 -8.30 7.31
C TYR A 170 18.51 -8.47 8.68
N ASN A 171 18.94 -9.44 9.48
CA ASN A 171 18.39 -9.79 10.79
C ASN A 171 19.51 -9.90 11.84
N PRO A 172 20.17 -8.79 12.19
CA PRO A 172 21.31 -8.79 13.13
C PRO A 172 20.95 -9.28 14.53
N ALA A 173 19.69 -9.09 14.95
CA ALA A 173 19.20 -9.52 16.24
C ALA A 173 18.75 -11.00 16.27
N VAL A 174 18.81 -11.70 15.13
CA VAL A 174 18.40 -13.10 14.97
C VAL A 174 16.99 -13.35 15.51
N VAL A 175 16.07 -12.44 15.17
CA VAL A 175 14.71 -12.50 15.70
C VAL A 175 13.81 -13.35 14.85
N ALA A 176 12.73 -13.83 15.46
CA ALA A 176 11.77 -14.69 14.80
C ALA A 176 11.14 -13.99 13.59
N GLU A 177 10.79 -14.78 12.59
CA GLU A 177 10.15 -14.32 11.35
C GLU A 177 8.88 -13.48 11.60
N THR A 178 8.12 -13.87 12.62
CA THR A 178 6.87 -13.21 13.03
C THR A 178 7.07 -11.90 13.80
N ASP A 179 8.31 -11.45 14.01
CA ASP A 179 8.59 -10.21 14.72
C ASP A 179 8.08 -9.00 13.92
N SER A 180 7.42 -8.08 14.64
CA SER A 180 6.84 -6.86 14.07
C SER A 180 7.87 -5.93 13.40
N ARG A 181 9.17 -6.06 13.71
CA ARG A 181 10.23 -5.31 13.02
C ARG A 181 10.32 -5.61 11.54
N PHE A 182 9.81 -6.76 11.10
CA PHE A 182 9.76 -7.11 9.68
C PHE A 182 8.51 -6.59 8.98
N ASP A 183 7.57 -5.97 9.69
CA ASP A 183 6.36 -5.43 9.09
C ASP A 183 6.67 -4.45 7.96
N SER A 184 5.75 -4.37 7.00
CA SER A 184 5.82 -3.33 5.97
C SER A 184 5.84 -1.95 6.63
N THR A 185 6.77 -1.12 6.18
CA THR A 185 6.79 0.33 6.44
C THR A 185 6.25 1.06 5.21
N TYR A 186 6.31 2.39 5.21
CA TYR A 186 5.81 3.17 4.08
C TYR A 186 6.64 3.05 2.79
N ASP A 187 7.95 2.80 2.91
CA ASP A 187 8.86 2.62 1.77
C ASP A 187 9.35 1.19 1.59
N ASP A 188 9.12 0.32 2.56
CA ASP A 188 9.58 -1.06 2.50
C ASP A 188 8.40 -2.00 2.73
N MET A 189 8.00 -2.68 1.67
CA MET A 189 6.84 -3.56 1.63
C MET A 189 7.28 -5.01 1.75
N LEU A 190 6.80 -5.70 2.79
CA LEU A 190 6.90 -7.14 2.90
C LEU A 190 5.85 -7.81 1.99
N VAL A 191 6.30 -8.63 1.05
CA VAL A 191 5.47 -9.15 -0.05
C VAL A 191 5.05 -10.60 0.18
N ALA A 192 5.99 -11.43 0.60
CA ALA A 192 5.76 -12.84 0.85
C ALA A 192 6.82 -13.40 1.80
N ARG A 193 6.44 -14.47 2.51
CA ARG A 193 7.39 -15.37 3.16
C ARG A 193 7.61 -16.58 2.27
N VAL A 194 8.86 -17.01 2.17
CA VAL A 194 9.25 -18.22 1.45
C VAL A 194 10.01 -19.12 2.42
N ILE A 195 9.58 -20.38 2.56
CA ILE A 195 10.29 -21.40 3.34
C ILE A 195 10.70 -22.52 2.41
N THR A 196 11.98 -22.80 2.28
CA THR A 196 12.49 -23.93 1.48
C THR A 196 12.77 -25.13 2.36
N ASN A 197 12.43 -26.33 1.88
CA ASN A 197 12.79 -27.58 2.54
C ASN A 197 14.22 -28.02 2.18
N SER A 198 14.64 -29.21 2.64
CA SER A 198 15.96 -29.78 2.35
C SER A 198 16.21 -30.09 0.87
N SER A 199 15.15 -30.29 0.09
CA SER A 199 15.18 -30.45 -1.36
C SER A 199 15.04 -29.11 -2.11
N ASN A 200 15.09 -28.00 -1.39
CA ASN A 200 14.95 -26.64 -1.91
C ASN A 200 13.60 -26.35 -2.60
N VAL A 201 12.54 -27.06 -2.22
CA VAL A 201 11.18 -26.78 -2.71
C VAL A 201 10.59 -25.63 -1.87
N PRO A 202 10.28 -24.48 -2.47
CA PRO A 202 9.75 -23.34 -1.73
C PRO A 202 8.25 -23.51 -1.42
N THR A 203 7.90 -23.28 -0.16
CA THR A 203 6.53 -23.04 0.31
C THR A 203 6.33 -21.54 0.46
N ILE A 204 5.41 -20.97 -0.31
CA ILE A 204 5.23 -19.51 -0.41
C ILE A 204 3.95 -19.12 0.33
N THR A 205 4.07 -18.20 1.28
CA THR A 205 2.95 -17.52 1.92
C THR A 205 2.87 -16.11 1.37
N ASN A 206 1.92 -15.87 0.46
CA ASN A 206 1.66 -14.54 -0.09
C ASN A 206 1.07 -13.64 0.99
N LEU A 207 1.62 -12.44 1.14
CA LEU A 207 1.17 -11.49 2.15
C LEU A 207 0.31 -10.39 1.51
N VAL A 208 -0.82 -10.13 2.14
CA VAL A 208 -1.76 -9.10 1.72
C VAL A 208 -1.23 -7.73 2.13
N ASN A 209 -1.08 -6.86 1.14
CA ASN A 209 -0.73 -5.46 1.26
C ASN A 209 -1.93 -4.63 0.80
N LYS A 210 -2.86 -4.38 1.72
CA LYS A 210 -3.97 -3.43 1.54
C LYS A 210 -3.81 -2.29 2.55
N ASP A 211 -4.45 -1.15 2.35
CA ASP A 211 -4.40 -0.03 3.29
C ASP A 211 -5.07 -0.40 4.63
N ARG A 212 -6.17 -1.15 4.56
CA ARG A 212 -6.98 -1.61 5.69
C ARG A 212 -7.24 -3.10 5.61
N LEU A 213 -7.15 -3.77 6.76
CA LEU A 213 -7.54 -5.16 6.92
C LEU A 213 -8.98 -5.26 7.45
N THR A 214 -9.97 -4.93 6.64
CA THR A 214 -11.36 -5.07 7.08
C THR A 214 -11.80 -6.52 6.88
N ASN A 215 -11.49 -7.38 7.84
CA ASN A 215 -11.97 -8.75 7.84
C ASN A 215 -12.91 -8.96 9.03
N LEU A 216 -14.20 -9.06 8.74
CA LEU A 216 -15.21 -9.45 9.73
C LEU A 216 -15.14 -10.97 9.86
N ILE A 217 -14.45 -11.45 10.88
CA ILE A 217 -14.33 -12.88 11.14
C ILE A 217 -15.47 -13.32 12.04
N LEU A 218 -16.44 -14.04 11.48
CA LEU A 218 -17.48 -14.75 12.24
C LEU A 218 -17.11 -16.22 12.40
N ASP A 219 -16.73 -16.63 13.60
CA ASP A 219 -16.59 -18.06 13.95
C ASP A 219 -17.66 -18.46 14.96
N ILE A 220 -18.33 -19.58 14.73
CA ILE A 220 -19.35 -20.15 15.61
C ILE A 220 -18.91 -21.56 15.95
N GLN A 221 -18.44 -21.74 17.19
CA GLN A 221 -18.05 -23.04 17.71
C GLN A 221 -19.15 -23.58 18.63
N THR A 222 -19.49 -24.86 18.45
CA THR A 222 -20.38 -25.61 19.34
C THR A 222 -19.51 -26.52 20.19
N LEU A 223 -19.58 -26.35 21.51
CA LEU A 223 -18.71 -27.05 22.45
C LEU A 223 -19.54 -27.93 23.38
N THR A 224 -19.05 -29.15 23.64
CA THR A 224 -19.73 -30.16 24.47
C THR A 224 -18.76 -30.66 25.54
N ARG A 225 -19.14 -30.56 26.82
CA ARG A 225 -18.35 -31.12 27.94
C ARG A 225 -18.41 -32.65 27.92
N VAL A 226 -17.29 -33.31 28.19
CA VAL A 226 -17.26 -34.78 28.41
C VAL A 226 -16.57 -35.17 29.74
N THR A 227 -16.30 -34.24 30.66
CA THR A 227 -15.55 -34.55 31.90
C THR A 227 -16.18 -33.98 33.17
N THR A 228 -15.86 -34.60 34.31
CA THR A 228 -16.45 -34.36 35.66
C THR A 228 -15.65 -33.40 36.54
N SER A 229 -14.51 -32.87 36.11
CA SER A 229 -13.64 -32.01 36.94
C SER A 229 -14.11 -30.54 36.95
N ILE A 230 -14.06 -29.92 38.13
CA ILE A 230 -14.35 -28.49 38.37
C ILE A 230 -13.15 -27.65 37.88
N GLY A 231 -13.39 -26.57 37.12
CA GLY A 231 -12.32 -25.65 36.68
C GLY A 231 -12.70 -24.71 35.53
N ASN A 232 -11.81 -23.75 35.24
CA ASN A 232 -11.92 -22.83 34.11
C ASN A 232 -11.82 -23.58 32.79
N TRP A 233 -12.70 -23.25 31.84
CA TRP A 233 -12.67 -23.79 30.48
C TRP A 233 -11.79 -22.91 29.62
N VAL A 234 -10.80 -23.50 28.96
CA VAL A 234 -10.08 -22.85 27.87
C VAL A 234 -10.59 -23.45 26.57
N VAL A 235 -11.12 -22.59 25.69
CA VAL A 235 -11.54 -22.97 24.35
C VAL A 235 -10.53 -22.37 23.38
N ALA A 236 -9.76 -23.25 22.75
CA ALA A 236 -8.91 -22.89 21.63
C ALA A 236 -9.74 -22.94 20.35
N TYR A 237 -9.76 -21.84 19.62
CA TYR A 237 -10.44 -21.74 18.33
C TYR A 237 -9.50 -22.12 17.20
N THR A 238 -10.07 -22.48 16.05
CA THR A 238 -9.28 -22.64 14.82
C THR A 238 -8.63 -21.31 14.47
N SER A 239 -7.31 -21.35 14.28
CA SER A 239 -6.56 -20.18 13.81
C SER A 239 -7.09 -19.75 12.45
N ILE A 240 -7.46 -18.47 12.32
CA ILE A 240 -7.88 -17.91 11.04
C ILE A 240 -6.65 -17.32 10.34
N PRO A 241 -6.33 -17.78 9.11
CA PRO A 241 -5.23 -17.22 8.35
C PRO A 241 -5.58 -15.80 7.90
N ILE A 242 -4.73 -14.86 8.27
CA ILE A 242 -4.77 -13.47 7.84
C ILE A 242 -3.79 -13.26 6.68
N ASN A 243 -2.56 -13.76 6.83
CA ASN A 243 -1.43 -13.52 5.92
C ASN A 243 -1.28 -12.03 5.57
N TRP A 244 -1.38 -11.14 6.54
CA TRP A 244 -1.18 -9.71 6.36
C TRP A 244 0.31 -9.38 6.29
N ALA A 245 0.70 -8.35 5.55
CA ALA A 245 2.10 -7.92 5.47
C ALA A 245 2.59 -7.15 6.71
N ARG A 246 1.68 -6.79 7.61
CA ARG A 246 1.94 -6.10 8.88
C ARG A 246 1.36 -6.89 10.03
N THR A 247 1.76 -6.62 11.25
CA THR A 247 1.15 -7.23 12.44
C THR A 247 -0.11 -6.43 12.77
N PRO A 248 -1.32 -6.99 12.57
CA PRO A 248 -2.52 -6.23 12.84
C PRO A 248 -2.71 -6.08 14.35
N LYS A 249 -3.32 -4.96 14.73
CA LYS A 249 -3.83 -4.76 16.08
C LYS A 249 -5.29 -5.19 16.09
N ALA A 250 -5.62 -6.11 16.99
CA ALA A 250 -7.02 -6.41 17.26
C ALA A 250 -7.58 -5.32 18.19
N THR A 251 -8.63 -4.66 17.74
CA THR A 251 -9.45 -3.75 18.56
C THR A 251 -10.86 -4.32 18.69
N GLY A 252 -11.39 -4.42 19.91
CA GLY A 252 -12.74 -4.89 20.16
C GLY A 252 -13.15 -4.80 21.62
N HIS A 253 -14.45 -4.61 21.86
CA HIS A 253 -15.10 -4.66 23.17
C HIS A 253 -15.91 -5.96 23.29
N MET A 254 -15.89 -6.61 24.47
CA MET A 254 -16.69 -7.80 24.74
C MET A 254 -18.12 -7.43 25.16
N ALA A 255 -19.14 -8.08 24.59
CA ALA A 255 -20.52 -8.00 25.07
C ALA A 255 -21.24 -9.36 25.00
N ARG A 256 -21.97 -9.70 26.07
CA ARG A 256 -22.59 -11.02 26.37
C ARG A 256 -23.90 -11.24 25.60
N VAL A 257 -24.11 -12.44 25.06
CA VAL A 257 -25.36 -12.87 24.39
C VAL A 257 -25.89 -14.16 25.05
N GLY A 258 -27.15 -14.13 25.49
CA GLY A 258 -27.76 -15.16 26.34
C GLY A 258 -28.40 -16.36 25.62
N TYR A 259 -28.90 -17.30 26.42
CA TYR A 259 -29.58 -18.54 26.01
C TYR A 259 -30.96 -18.28 25.41
N SER A 260 -31.06 -18.06 24.12
CA SER A 260 -32.33 -18.23 23.41
C SER A 260 -32.04 -18.47 21.93
N THR A 261 -32.84 -19.31 21.28
CA THR A 261 -32.76 -19.71 19.86
C THR A 261 -32.94 -18.57 18.85
N VAL A 262 -32.86 -17.32 19.32
CA VAL A 262 -32.97 -16.10 18.51
C VAL A 262 -31.58 -15.50 18.38
N LEU A 263 -30.99 -15.62 17.19
CA LEU A 263 -29.74 -14.93 16.85
C LEU A 263 -29.93 -13.41 17.06
N LEU A 264 -29.11 -12.79 17.90
CA LEU A 264 -29.12 -11.34 18.07
C LEU A 264 -28.64 -10.68 16.78
N LYS A 265 -29.36 -9.63 16.38
CA LYS A 265 -29.01 -8.79 15.22
C LYS A 265 -27.65 -8.15 15.47
N VAL A 266 -26.67 -8.48 14.62
CA VAL A 266 -25.31 -7.94 14.69
C VAL A 266 -25.39 -6.41 14.53
N PRO A 267 -24.75 -5.60 15.40
CA PRO A 267 -24.67 -4.16 15.20
C PRO A 267 -23.96 -3.85 13.88
N GLU A 268 -24.42 -2.83 13.15
CA GLU A 268 -23.80 -2.38 11.88
C GLU A 268 -22.45 -1.68 12.07
N GLU A 269 -22.06 -1.42 13.33
CA GLU A 269 -20.80 -0.80 13.74
C GLU A 269 -19.75 -1.86 14.13
N PRO A 270 -18.43 -1.58 13.96
CA PRO A 270 -17.37 -2.56 14.16
C PRO A 270 -17.21 -2.96 15.62
N ALA A 271 -17.86 -4.06 16.02
CA ALA A 271 -17.81 -4.60 17.38
C ALA A 271 -17.48 -6.11 17.39
N LEU A 272 -16.63 -6.50 18.34
CA LEU A 272 -16.28 -7.88 18.68
C LEU A 272 -17.33 -8.52 19.57
N VAL A 273 -18.34 -9.10 18.95
CA VAL A 273 -19.39 -9.85 19.66
C VAL A 273 -18.87 -11.24 20.03
N LEU A 274 -18.67 -11.47 21.34
CA LEU A 274 -18.26 -12.73 21.98
C LEU A 274 -19.37 -13.25 22.91
N ALA A 275 -20.16 -14.23 22.45
CA ALA A 275 -21.39 -14.70 23.10
C ALA A 275 -21.17 -15.84 24.12
N GLY A 276 -21.87 -15.83 25.26
CA GLY A 276 -21.72 -16.86 26.32
C GLY A 276 -22.83 -16.84 27.38
N SER A 277 -23.05 -18.02 27.98
CA SER A 277 -24.05 -18.43 28.99
C SER A 277 -24.54 -17.38 30.01
N ALA A 278 -25.82 -17.47 30.38
CA ALA A 278 -26.50 -16.63 31.38
C ALA A 278 -26.20 -16.94 32.86
N THR A 279 -25.44 -18.00 33.21
CA THR A 279 -25.17 -18.33 34.64
C THR A 279 -23.78 -17.95 35.15
N ASP A 280 -22.85 -17.65 34.25
CA ASP A 280 -21.43 -17.57 34.60
C ASP A 280 -20.88 -16.15 34.34
N ASN A 281 -20.25 -15.54 35.35
CA ASN A 281 -20.00 -14.09 35.41
C ASN A 281 -18.51 -13.69 35.25
N THR A 282 -17.59 -14.63 34.99
CA THR A 282 -16.13 -14.40 35.17
C THR A 282 -15.25 -14.93 34.03
N GLY A 283 -15.71 -14.91 32.78
CA GLY A 283 -14.88 -15.28 31.62
C GLY A 283 -13.91 -14.18 31.17
N THR A 284 -12.66 -14.54 30.88
CA THR A 284 -11.70 -13.70 30.15
C THR A 284 -11.58 -14.15 28.68
N ALA A 285 -11.30 -13.25 27.76
CA ALA A 285 -10.94 -13.63 26.39
C ALA A 285 -9.65 -12.91 25.99
N THR A 286 -8.74 -13.62 25.35
CA THR A 286 -7.48 -13.09 24.83
C THR A 286 -7.33 -13.55 23.38
N ALA A 287 -6.78 -12.71 22.52
CA ALA A 287 -6.44 -13.15 21.16
C ALA A 287 -4.93 -13.03 20.95
N GLY A 288 -4.32 -14.12 20.49
CA GLY A 288 -3.01 -14.07 19.88
C GLY A 288 -3.18 -13.54 18.45
N VAL A 289 -2.48 -12.47 18.11
CA VAL A 289 -2.50 -11.92 16.76
C VAL A 289 -1.08 -11.86 16.23
N THR A 290 -0.90 -12.44 15.06
CA THR A 290 0.34 -12.36 14.28
C THR A 290 -0.02 -11.93 12.87
N ARG A 291 0.98 -11.57 12.04
CA ARG A 291 0.71 -11.28 10.62
C ARG A 291 0.07 -12.46 9.89
N TYR A 292 0.38 -13.69 10.29
CA TYR A 292 -0.14 -14.89 9.63
C TYR A 292 -1.53 -15.26 10.08
N ASN A 293 -1.81 -15.09 11.36
CA ASN A 293 -2.90 -15.79 12.02
C ASN A 293 -3.53 -14.95 13.11
N PHE A 294 -4.87 -15.03 13.16
CA PHE A 294 -5.67 -14.65 14.31
C PHE A 294 -6.00 -15.93 15.09
N SER A 295 -5.56 -16.00 16.34
CA SER A 295 -5.79 -17.14 17.23
C SER A 295 -6.60 -16.67 18.44
N PRO A 296 -7.94 -16.69 18.35
CA PRO A 296 -8.77 -16.32 19.49
C PRO A 296 -8.71 -17.40 20.56
N ILE A 297 -8.71 -16.96 21.81
CA ILE A 297 -8.79 -17.82 23.00
C ILE A 297 -9.92 -17.28 23.87
N GLY A 298 -10.93 -18.11 24.08
CA GLY A 298 -11.99 -17.85 25.03
C GLY A 298 -11.73 -18.64 26.31
N THR A 299 -11.87 -17.99 27.46
CA THR A 299 -11.99 -18.70 28.74
C THR A 299 -13.38 -18.49 29.32
N ILE A 300 -14.04 -19.60 29.67
CA ILE A 300 -15.31 -19.57 30.40
C ILE A 300 -15.01 -20.12 31.80
N ASP A 301 -15.05 -19.24 32.80
CA ASP A 301 -15.13 -19.69 34.19
C ASP A 301 -16.58 -20.07 34.45
N THR A 302 -16.84 -21.34 34.75
CA THR A 302 -18.22 -21.81 34.95
C THR A 302 -18.66 -21.76 36.41
N ASN A 303 -17.77 -21.56 37.39
CA ASN A 303 -18.06 -21.72 38.83
C ASN A 303 -18.96 -22.94 39.18
N GLU A 304 -19.07 -23.94 38.29
CA GLU A 304 -20.14 -24.93 38.32
C GLU A 304 -19.65 -26.21 38.99
N THR A 305 -20.25 -26.53 40.13
CA THR A 305 -19.86 -27.66 40.99
C THR A 305 -20.41 -29.00 40.51
N THR A 306 -21.29 -29.01 39.51
CA THR A 306 -21.99 -30.22 39.05
C THR A 306 -21.64 -30.55 37.59
N PRO A 307 -21.33 -31.82 37.25
CA PRO A 307 -21.09 -32.21 35.86
C PRO A 307 -22.40 -32.16 35.06
N THR A 308 -22.60 -31.11 34.28
CA THR A 308 -23.68 -31.03 33.29
C THR A 308 -23.10 -30.93 31.89
N SER A 309 -23.70 -31.64 30.94
CA SER A 309 -23.41 -31.43 29.52
C SER A 309 -24.16 -30.19 29.08
N ARG A 310 -23.43 -29.17 28.61
CA ARG A 310 -23.99 -27.93 28.10
C ARG A 310 -23.43 -27.69 26.71
N THR A 311 -24.29 -27.19 25.85
CA THR A 311 -23.92 -26.65 24.55
C THR A 311 -23.88 -25.14 24.65
N PHE A 312 -22.79 -24.53 24.21
CA PHE A 312 -22.65 -23.10 24.10
C PHE A 312 -22.17 -22.75 22.71
N SER A 313 -22.67 -21.62 22.20
CA SER A 313 -22.25 -21.02 20.95
C SER A 313 -21.52 -19.73 21.28
N ILE A 314 -20.27 -19.66 20.88
CA ILE A 314 -19.48 -18.44 21.03
C ILE A 314 -19.28 -17.90 19.63
N GLN A 315 -19.91 -16.77 19.37
CA GLN A 315 -19.64 -15.94 18.21
C GLN A 315 -18.33 -15.17 18.45
N LEU A 316 -17.54 -14.88 17.42
CA LEU A 316 -16.43 -13.94 17.52
C LEU A 316 -16.53 -12.98 16.32
N SER A 317 -16.04 -11.75 16.45
CA SER A 317 -16.12 -10.69 15.42
C SER A 317 -14.94 -9.71 15.56
N ALA A 318 -13.74 -10.07 15.14
CA ALA A 318 -12.61 -9.14 15.29
C ALA A 318 -12.64 -8.10 14.17
N THR A 319 -12.36 -6.83 14.49
CA THR A 319 -11.87 -5.88 13.49
C THR A 319 -10.36 -5.79 13.65
N LEU A 320 -9.65 -6.06 12.57
CA LEU A 320 -8.20 -6.00 12.53
C LEU A 320 -7.80 -4.69 11.87
N ILE A 321 -7.02 -3.86 12.56
CA ILE A 321 -6.50 -2.61 11.98
C ILE A 321 -4.99 -2.69 11.84
N ALA A 322 -4.49 -2.07 10.77
CA ALA A 322 -3.06 -1.95 10.50
C ALA A 322 -2.41 -0.81 11.31
#